data_AF-A0A955NJL6-F1
#
_entry.id   AF-A0A955NJL6-F1
#
_cell.length_a   1.000
_cell.length_b   1.000
_cell.length_c   1.000
_cell.angle_alpha   90.00
_cell.angle_beta   90.00
_cell.angle_gamma   90.00
#
_symmetry.space_group_name_H-M   'P 1'
#
loop_
_entity.id
_entity.type
_entity.pdbx_description
1 polymer ?
#
loop_
_entity_poly.entity_id
_entity_poly.type
_entity_poly.pdbx_seq_one_letter_code
_entity_poly.pdbx_strand_id
1 'polypeptide(L)'
;MNLRTIEAFRLKTSILRYIALFREFAAVGFLILLCLFLYSREPQFLSQENLKDILVQVSAVAIAAAGMTFVILTAGIDLSVGSILALAGCSGALAGNAILTGAPAGGVAVAGGVLAILLVGSACGLANG
;
A
#
# COMPACT_ATOMS: atom_id res chain seq x y z
N MET A 1 -34.15 -19.74 32.03
CA MET A 1 -32.83 -19.07 31.94
C MET A 1 -32.81 -17.95 32.97
N ASN A 2 -31.92 -18.01 33.98
CA ASN A 2 -31.98 -17.09 35.13
C ASN A 2 -31.28 -15.76 34.84
N LEU A 3 -31.71 -14.69 35.53
CA LEU A 3 -31.19 -13.32 35.37
C LEU A 3 -29.66 -13.25 35.50
N ARG A 4 -29.07 -14.04 36.41
CA ARG A 4 -27.61 -14.15 36.59
C ARG A 4 -26.87 -14.68 35.35
N THR A 5 -27.50 -15.58 34.60
CA THR A 5 -26.93 -16.16 33.37
C THR A 5 -26.95 -15.12 32.23
N ILE A 6 -27.98 -14.28 32.19
CA ILE A 6 -28.12 -13.18 31.22
C ILE A 6 -27.08 -12.10 31.49
N GLU A 7 -26.89 -11.70 32.76
CA GLU A 7 -25.88 -10.70 33.13
C GLU A 7 -24.46 -11.17 32.88
N ALA A 8 -24.13 -12.44 33.17
CA ALA A 8 -22.81 -13.00 32.87
C ALA A 8 -22.53 -13.03 31.35
N PHE A 9 -23.53 -13.35 30.54
CA PHE A 9 -23.41 -13.29 29.07
C PHE A 9 -23.24 -11.84 28.57
N ARG A 10 -24.00 -10.89 29.14
CA ARG A 10 -23.91 -9.45 28.84
C ARG A 10 -22.57 -8.84 29.26
N LEU A 11 -22.02 -9.28 30.39
CA LEU A 11 -20.73 -8.85 30.91
C LEU A 11 -19.60 -9.36 30.01
N LYS A 12 -19.64 -10.63 29.61
CA LYS A 12 -18.64 -11.21 28.69
C LYS A 12 -18.66 -10.51 27.32
N THR A 13 -19.84 -10.25 26.75
CA THR A 13 -19.96 -9.48 25.49
C THR A 13 -19.52 -8.03 25.65
N SER A 14 -19.79 -7.40 26.79
CA SER A 14 -19.34 -6.02 27.07
C SER A 14 -17.82 -5.91 27.22
N ILE A 15 -17.18 -6.86 27.90
CA ILE A 15 -15.72 -6.93 28.05
C ILE A 15 -15.05 -7.20 26.69
N LEU A 16 -15.55 -8.15 25.91
CA LEU A 16 -15.03 -8.44 24.58
C LEU A 16 -15.15 -7.23 23.65
N ARG A 17 -16.25 -6.47 23.74
CA ARG A 17 -16.42 -5.21 23.02
C ARG A 17 -15.43 -4.14 23.47
N TYR A 18 -15.16 -4.03 24.76
CA TYR A 18 -14.19 -3.07 25.31
C TYR A 18 -12.76 -3.40 24.85
N ILE A 19 -12.38 -4.68 24.83
CA ILE A 19 -11.08 -5.14 24.33
C ILE A 19 -10.95 -4.90 22.82
N ALA A 20 -12.00 -5.18 22.04
CA ALA A 20 -12.00 -4.93 20.60
C ALA A 20 -11.84 -3.43 20.28
N LEU A 21 -12.59 -2.57 20.97
CA LEU A 21 -12.44 -1.11 20.87
C LEU A 21 -11.03 -0.66 21.25
N PHE A 22 -10.50 -1.15 22.38
CA PHE A 22 -9.14 -0.80 22.81
C PHE A 22 -8.09 -1.21 21.80
N ARG A 23 -8.25 -2.35 21.11
CA ARG A 23 -7.32 -2.81 20.07
C ARG A 23 -7.29 -1.89 18.85
N GLU A 24 -8.44 -1.38 18.42
CA GLU A 24 -8.52 -0.42 17.30
C GLU A 24 -7.84 0.91 17.66
N PHE A 25 -8.12 1.44 18.84
CA PHE A 25 -7.45 2.66 19.31
C PHE A 25 -5.96 2.44 19.61
N ALA A 26 -5.57 1.25 20.06
CA ALA A 26 -4.17 0.92 20.33
C ALA A 26 -3.33 0.90 19.04
N ALA A 27 -3.88 0.43 17.92
CA ALA A 27 -3.18 0.46 16.63
C ALA A 27 -2.92 1.90 16.15
N VAL A 28 -3.93 2.77 16.23
CA VAL A 28 -3.79 4.19 15.88
C VAL A 28 -2.84 4.90 16.84
N GLY A 29 -2.95 4.64 18.15
CA GLY A 29 -2.06 5.19 19.16
C GLY A 29 -0.60 4.77 18.93
N PHE A 30 -0.37 3.50 18.63
CA PHE A 30 0.95 2.98 18.28
C PHE A 30 1.51 3.64 17.02
N LEU A 31 0.69 3.81 15.98
CA LEU A 31 1.09 4.50 14.75
C LEU A 31 1.54 5.94 15.04
N ILE A 32 0.77 6.69 15.84
CA ILE A 32 1.13 8.07 16.23
C ILE A 32 2.48 8.07 16.97
N LEU A 33 2.66 7.17 17.93
CA LEU A 33 3.93 7.07 18.67
C LEU A 33 5.10 6.73 17.76
N LEU A 34 4.90 5.81 16.80
CA LEU A 34 5.91 5.45 15.81
C LEU A 34 6.27 6.66 14.93
N CYS A 35 5.27 7.40 14.44
CA CYS A 35 5.50 8.60 13.62
C CYS A 35 6.28 9.67 14.40
N LEU A 36 5.93 9.91 15.67
CA LEU A 36 6.66 10.85 16.53
C LEU A 36 8.10 10.39 16.80
N PHE A 37 8.29 9.09 17.03
CA PHE A 37 9.62 8.52 17.21
C PHE A 37 10.48 8.69 15.95
N LEU A 38 9.94 8.37 14.78
CA LEU A 38 10.64 8.51 13.50
C LEU A 38 10.96 9.98 13.19
N TYR A 39 10.02 10.90 13.42
CA TYR A 39 10.25 12.33 13.28
C TYR A 39 11.35 12.84 14.22
N SER A 40 11.40 12.32 15.46
CA SER A 40 12.46 12.68 16.41
C SER A 40 13.84 12.18 15.97
N ARG A 41 13.93 11.14 15.14
CA ARG A 41 15.20 10.63 14.60
C ARG A 41 15.58 11.30 13.29
N GLU A 42 14.60 11.55 12.43
CA GLU A 42 14.78 12.15 11.12
C GLU A 42 13.66 13.17 10.86
N PRO A 43 13.92 14.49 11.03
CA PRO A 43 12.91 15.52 10.81
C PRO A 43 12.35 15.53 9.39
N GLN A 44 13.12 15.07 8.39
CA GLN A 44 12.65 14.93 7.01
C GLN A 44 11.54 13.87 6.85
N PHE A 45 11.33 12.99 7.84
CA PHE A 45 10.26 11.99 7.81
C PHE A 45 8.85 12.60 7.63
N LEU A 46 8.56 13.74 8.27
CA LEU A 46 7.26 14.43 8.13
C LEU A 46 7.30 15.59 7.12
N SER A 47 8.34 15.67 6.28
CA SER A 47 8.37 16.66 5.20
C SER A 47 7.23 16.44 4.20
N GLN A 48 6.79 17.52 3.54
CA GLN A 48 5.72 17.42 2.54
C GLN A 48 6.11 16.53 1.36
N GLU A 49 7.39 16.50 1.00
CA GLU A 49 7.92 15.66 -0.08
C GLU A 49 7.83 14.18 0.30
N ASN A 50 8.40 13.80 1.45
CA ASN A 50 8.34 12.41 1.91
C ASN A 50 6.91 11.93 2.14
N LEU A 51 6.02 12.79 2.67
CA LEU A 51 4.63 12.43 2.85
C LEU A 51 3.91 12.22 1.51
N LYS A 52 4.18 13.06 0.50
CA LYS A 52 3.66 12.86 -0.85
C LYS A 52 4.18 11.57 -1.47
N ASP A 53 5.46 11.28 -1.34
CA ASP A 53 6.08 10.06 -1.89
C ASP A 53 5.45 8.81 -1.27
N ILE A 54 5.29 8.77 0.06
CA ILE A 54 4.60 7.69 0.75
C ILE A 54 3.15 7.56 0.28
N LEU A 55 2.41 8.67 0.17
CA LEU A 55 1.01 8.64 -0.26
C LEU A 55 0.85 8.14 -1.69
N VAL A 56 1.70 8.57 -2.63
CA VAL A 56 1.70 8.11 -4.02
C VAL A 56 2.03 6.61 -4.08
N GLN A 57 3.05 6.18 -3.33
CA GLN A 57 3.44 4.77 -3.25
C GLN A 57 2.32 3.88 -2.70
N VAL A 58 1.69 4.30 -1.59
CA VAL A 58 0.57 3.56 -0.99
C VAL A 58 -0.66 3.56 -1.91
N SER A 59 -0.93 4.66 -2.61
CA SER A 59 -2.04 4.75 -3.55
C SER A 59 -1.94 3.72 -4.68
N ALA A 60 -0.74 3.51 -5.24
CA ALA A 60 -0.50 2.50 -6.26
C ALA A 60 -0.82 1.09 -5.75
N VAL A 61 -0.37 0.75 -4.54
CA VAL A 61 -0.67 -0.54 -3.89
C VAL A 61 -2.17 -0.68 -3.60
N ALA A 62 -2.83 0.38 -3.15
CA ALA A 62 -4.26 0.37 -2.87
C ALA A 62 -5.11 0.13 -4.13
N ILE A 63 -4.77 0.78 -5.24
CA ILE A 63 -5.42 0.57 -6.55
C ILE A 63 -5.22 -0.87 -7.02
N ALA A 64 -3.98 -1.38 -6.93
CA ALA A 64 -3.68 -2.77 -7.29
C ALA A 64 -4.44 -3.77 -6.41
N ALA A 65 -4.51 -3.53 -5.08
CA ALA A 65 -5.25 -4.37 -4.15
C ALA A 65 -6.76 -4.38 -4.42
N ALA A 66 -7.34 -3.23 -4.81
CA ALA A 66 -8.73 -3.17 -5.27
C ALA A 66 -8.94 -4.06 -6.50
N GLY A 67 -8.04 -4.00 -7.49
CA GLY A 67 -8.04 -4.89 -8.66
C GLY A 67 -7.95 -6.37 -8.29
N MET A 68 -6.99 -6.74 -7.44
CA MET A 68 -6.80 -8.13 -6.97
C MET A 68 -8.04 -8.67 -6.23
N THR A 69 -8.82 -7.80 -5.57
CA THR A 69 -10.07 -8.21 -4.91
C THR A 69 -11.08 -8.77 -5.92
N PHE A 70 -11.24 -8.14 -7.10
CA PHE A 70 -12.12 -8.65 -8.14
C PHE A 70 -11.68 -10.01 -8.68
N VAL A 71 -10.37 -10.22 -8.81
CA VAL A 71 -9.81 -11.49 -9.30
C VAL A 71 -9.99 -12.63 -8.29
N ILE A 72 -9.81 -12.35 -7.00
CA ILE A 72 -10.09 -13.34 -5.94
C ILE A 72 -11.57 -13.72 -5.93
N LEU A 73 -12.49 -12.75 -6.15
CA LEU A 73 -13.93 -13.00 -6.21
C LEU A 73 -14.32 -13.92 -7.39
N THR A 74 -13.56 -13.93 -8.48
CA THR A 74 -13.77 -14.86 -9.60
C THR A 74 -13.06 -16.21 -9.41
N ALA A 75 -12.61 -16.51 -8.18
CA ALA A 75 -11.85 -17.71 -7.80
C ALA A 75 -10.48 -17.85 -8.51
N GLY A 76 -9.95 -16.76 -9.06
CA GLY A 76 -8.58 -16.68 -9.54
C GLY A 76 -7.65 -16.26 -8.40
N ILE A 77 -6.72 -17.12 -8.00
CA ILE A 77 -5.56 -16.69 -7.22
C ILE A 77 -4.55 -16.15 -8.22
N ASP A 78 -4.86 -14.99 -8.81
CA ASP A 78 -4.01 -14.43 -9.85
C ASP A 78 -2.79 -13.73 -9.23
N LEU A 79 -1.70 -14.47 -9.18
CA LEU A 79 -0.40 -13.98 -8.74
C LEU A 79 0.28 -13.08 -9.82
N SER A 80 -0.28 -13.02 -11.04
CA SER A 80 0.34 -12.31 -12.17
C SER A 80 0.30 -10.80 -12.00
N VAL A 81 -0.71 -10.25 -11.32
CA VAL A 81 -0.78 -8.79 -11.05
C VAL A 81 0.45 -8.30 -10.27
N GLY A 82 0.94 -9.12 -9.32
CA GLY A 82 2.14 -8.81 -8.54
C GLY A 82 3.42 -8.83 -9.38
N SER A 83 3.58 -9.84 -10.24
CA SER A 83 4.76 -9.95 -11.12
C SER A 83 4.76 -8.90 -12.24
N ILE A 84 3.59 -8.55 -12.78
CA ILE A 84 3.44 -7.48 -13.78
C ILE A 84 3.78 -6.12 -13.17
N LEU A 85 3.27 -5.82 -11.97
CA LEU A 85 3.59 -4.58 -11.28
C LEU A 85 5.09 -4.46 -11.00
N ALA A 86 5.72 -5.54 -10.54
CA ALA A 86 7.17 -5.59 -10.32
C ALA A 86 7.96 -5.38 -11.63
N LEU A 87 7.59 -6.08 -12.70
CA LEU A 87 8.26 -5.98 -13.99
C LEU A 87 8.11 -4.57 -14.60
N ALA A 88 6.90 -4.02 -14.60
CA ALA A 88 6.63 -2.67 -15.06
C ALA A 88 7.41 -1.63 -14.24
N GLY A 89 7.41 -1.74 -12.90
CA GLY A 89 8.18 -0.87 -12.02
C GLY A 89 9.69 -0.94 -12.28
N CYS A 90 10.27 -2.13 -12.41
CA CYS A 90 11.68 -2.31 -12.74
C CYS A 90 12.02 -1.74 -14.12
N SER A 91 11.17 -1.93 -15.13
CA SER A 91 11.38 -1.35 -16.46
C SER A 91 11.32 0.18 -16.44
N GLY A 92 10.40 0.75 -15.67
CA GLY A 92 10.28 2.20 -15.46
C GLY A 92 11.49 2.78 -14.76
N ALA A 93 11.95 2.12 -13.70
CA ALA A 93 13.15 2.52 -12.98
C ALA A 93 14.39 2.45 -13.88
N LEU A 94 14.52 1.41 -14.72
CA LEU A 94 15.63 1.26 -15.66
C LEU A 94 15.60 2.35 -16.75
N ALA A 95 14.43 2.60 -17.34
CA ALA A 95 14.27 3.60 -18.40
C ALA A 95 14.33 5.05 -17.88
N GLY A 96 13.93 5.28 -16.63
CA GLY A 96 13.98 6.58 -15.97
C GLY A 96 15.28 6.88 -15.22
N ASN A 97 16.23 5.95 -15.20
CA ASN A 97 17.50 6.16 -14.53
C ASN A 97 18.44 7.06 -15.38
N ALA A 98 18.51 8.33 -14.99
CA ALA A 98 19.43 9.31 -15.57
C ALA A 98 20.92 8.97 -15.33
N ILE A 99 21.25 8.21 -14.27
CA ILE A 99 22.62 7.83 -13.91
C ILE A 99 23.16 6.76 -14.89
N LEU A 100 22.31 5.85 -15.37
CA LEU A 100 22.69 4.82 -16.35
C LEU A 100 22.90 5.36 -17.77
N THR A 101 22.30 6.51 -18.10
CA THR A 101 22.26 7.05 -19.46
C THR A 101 23.01 8.37 -19.63
N GLY A 102 23.50 8.98 -18.54
CA GLY A 102 24.14 10.31 -18.57
C GLY A 102 23.19 11.43 -19.02
N ALA A 103 21.90 11.14 -19.13
CA ALA A 103 20.88 12.09 -19.56
C ALA A 103 20.63 13.12 -18.44
N PRO A 104 20.31 14.39 -18.77
CA PRO A 104 19.92 15.36 -17.77
C PRO A 104 18.73 14.81 -16.98
N ALA A 105 18.90 14.68 -15.66
CA ALA A 105 17.85 14.33 -14.72
C ALA A 105 16.73 15.36 -14.85
N GLY A 106 15.73 15.05 -15.67
CA GLY A 106 14.74 15.99 -16.16
C GLY A 106 13.64 15.27 -16.93
N GLY A 107 12.75 16.04 -17.58
CA GLY A 107 11.49 15.52 -18.15
C GLY A 107 11.64 14.34 -19.11
N VAL A 108 12.78 14.20 -19.80
CA VAL A 108 13.05 13.07 -20.73
C VAL A 108 13.19 11.75 -19.98
N ALA A 109 13.89 11.71 -18.84
CA ALA A 109 14.03 10.51 -18.02
C ALA A 109 12.68 10.10 -17.42
N VAL A 110 11.91 11.08 -16.92
CA VAL A 110 10.55 10.83 -16.40
C VAL A 110 9.64 10.29 -17.50
N ALA A 111 9.65 10.91 -18.68
CA ALA A 111 8.87 10.44 -19.82
C ALA A 111 9.26 9.02 -20.27
N GLY A 112 10.56 8.72 -20.30
CA GLY A 112 11.08 7.39 -20.61
C GLY A 112 10.62 6.33 -19.61
N GLY A 113 10.70 6.63 -18.31
CA GLY A 113 10.20 5.75 -17.26
C GLY A 113 8.69 5.49 -17.35
N VAL A 114 7.90 6.54 -17.54
CA VAL A 114 6.44 6.44 -17.71
C VAL A 114 6.07 5.62 -18.94
N LEU A 115 6.72 5.87 -20.09
CA LEU A 115 6.48 5.10 -21.31
C LEU A 115 6.82 3.63 -21.13
N ALA A 116 7.95 3.30 -20.48
CA ALA A 116 8.33 1.92 -20.22
C ALA A 116 7.31 1.19 -19.33
N ILE A 117 6.84 1.84 -18.26
CA ILE A 117 5.80 1.30 -17.37
C ILE A 117 4.52 1.01 -18.16
N LEU A 118 4.06 1.97 -18.96
CA LEU A 118 2.83 1.82 -19.74
C LEU A 118 2.94 0.71 -20.78
N LEU A 119 4.06 0.63 -21.51
CA LEU A 119 4.27 -0.38 -22.54
C LEU A 119 4.35 -1.79 -21.94
N VAL A 120 5.17 -1.98 -20.90
CA VAL A 120 5.34 -3.30 -20.27
C VAL A 120 4.06 -3.73 -19.57
N GLY A 121 3.44 -2.83 -18.79
CA GLY A 121 2.19 -3.11 -18.09
C GLY A 121 1.05 -3.45 -19.03
N SER A 122 0.87 -2.70 -20.12
CA SER A 122 -0.18 -2.98 -21.11
C SER A 122 0.10 -4.24 -21.93
N ALA A 123 1.34 -4.50 -22.33
CA ALA A 123 1.70 -5.72 -23.05
C ALA A 123 1.45 -6.98 -22.20
N CYS A 124 1.87 -6.98 -20.93
CA CYS A 124 1.61 -8.09 -20.04
C CYS A 124 0.12 -8.22 -19.68
N GLY A 125 -0.58 -7.10 -19.51
CA GLY A 125 -2.03 -7.10 -19.29
C GLY A 125 -2.78 -7.73 -20.46
N LEU A 126 -2.49 -7.31 -21.70
CA LEU A 126 -3.09 -7.89 -22.91
C LEU A 126 -2.77 -9.37 -23.08
N ALA A 127 -1.59 -9.82 -22.66
CA ALA A 127 -1.23 -11.24 -22.70
C ALA A 127 -2.00 -12.08 -21.68
N ASN A 128 -2.38 -11.49 -20.54
CA ASN A 128 -3.05 -12.19 -19.45
C ASN A 128 -4.59 -12.12 -19.52
N GLY A 129 -5.18 -11.18 -20.27
CA GLY A 129 -6.62 -11.12 -20.55
C GLY A 129 -7.26 -9.78 -20.27
#